data_AF-A0A965L3Y1-F1
#
_entry.id   AF-A0A965L3Y1-F1
#
_cell.length_a   1.000
_cell.length_b   1.000
_cell.length_c   1.000
_cell.angle_alpha   90.00
_cell.angle_beta   90.00
_cell.angle_gamma   90.00
#
_symmetry.space_group_name_H-M   'P 1'
#
loop_
_entity.id
_entity.type
_entity.pdbx_description
1 polymer ?
#
loop_
_entity_poly.entity_id
_entity_poly.type
_entity_poly.pdbx_seq_one_letter_code
_entity_poly.pdbx_strand_id
1 'polypeptide(L)'
;MNPQFLAAMAETASGIVLSVRKTTDREARRGLLSLLLTLCRGMQDVAPRNASTRAQARAHKLGLGDLRVYNFYDGARFPGGRKASMMHWEHWKPAVDLRNEILALTSPTPSAVEGILKNARICWILLEEAAFLRKLGHNTGRADPAESYKAAGIELAYPW
;
A
#
# COMPACT_ATOMS: atom_id res chain seq x y z
N MET A 1 3.24 -8.01 -10.62
CA MET A 1 4.29 -8.19 -9.59
C MET A 1 5.11 -9.41 -9.96
N ASN A 2 6.43 -9.41 -9.75
CA ASN A 2 7.27 -10.60 -10.02
C ASN A 2 6.85 -11.75 -9.08
N PRO A 3 6.43 -12.92 -9.60
CA PRO A 3 5.98 -14.04 -8.77
C PRO A 3 7.05 -14.57 -7.82
N GLN A 4 8.32 -14.62 -8.24
CA GLN A 4 9.43 -15.12 -7.41
C GLN A 4 9.70 -14.19 -6.23
N PHE A 5 9.69 -12.87 -6.47
CA PHE A 5 9.82 -11.88 -5.40
C PHE A 5 8.69 -12.02 -4.39
N LEU A 6 7.45 -12.12 -4.86
CA LEU A 6 6.29 -12.22 -4.01
C LEU A 6 6.33 -13.51 -3.15
N ALA A 7 6.69 -14.64 -3.74
CA ALA A 7 6.85 -15.90 -3.01
C ALA A 7 7.93 -15.79 -1.90
N ALA A 8 9.09 -15.21 -2.21
CA ALA A 8 10.16 -14.99 -1.23
C ALA A 8 9.73 -14.06 -0.08
N MET A 9 8.98 -12.99 -0.40
CA MET A 9 8.43 -12.09 0.63
C MET A 9 7.38 -12.78 1.50
N ALA A 10 6.55 -13.63 0.91
CA ALA A 10 5.55 -14.39 1.66
C ALA A 10 6.17 -15.42 2.59
N GLU A 11 7.21 -16.13 2.14
CA GLU A 11 8.00 -17.04 2.97
C GLU A 11 8.68 -16.31 4.14
N THR A 12 9.32 -15.17 3.85
CA THR A 12 9.95 -14.33 4.88
C THR A 12 8.93 -13.83 5.90
N ALA A 13 7.79 -13.30 5.45
CA ALA A 13 6.73 -12.83 6.33
C ALA A 13 6.13 -13.96 7.19
N SER A 14 5.90 -15.15 6.62
CA SER A 14 5.50 -16.35 7.36
C SER A 14 6.49 -16.68 8.49
N GLY A 15 7.79 -16.70 8.18
CA GLY A 15 8.85 -16.95 9.15
C GLY A 15 8.89 -15.91 10.27
N ILE A 16 8.67 -14.63 9.95
CA ILE A 16 8.57 -13.55 10.96
C ILE A 16 7.37 -13.79 11.87
N VAL A 17 6.19 -14.12 11.35
CA VAL A 17 4.98 -14.38 12.16
C VAL A 17 5.20 -15.56 13.11
N LEU A 18 5.78 -16.66 12.61
CA LEU A 18 6.10 -17.82 13.44
C LEU A 18 7.09 -17.47 14.55
N SER A 19 8.09 -16.62 14.24
CA SER A 19 9.02 -16.11 15.25
C SER A 19 8.31 -15.25 16.29
N VAL A 20 7.47 -14.29 15.87
CA VAL A 20 6.68 -13.43 16.76
C VAL A 20 5.90 -14.27 17.77
N ARG A 21 5.26 -15.36 17.33
CA ARG A 21 4.45 -16.25 18.19
C ARG A 21 5.26 -16.99 19.25
N LYS A 22 6.52 -17.31 18.96
CA LYS A 22 7.42 -18.04 19.88
C LYS A 22 8.19 -17.10 20.81
N THR A 23 8.38 -15.85 20.43
CA THR A 23 9.14 -14.87 21.21
C THR A 23 8.34 -14.33 22.40
N THR A 24 8.84 -14.60 23.61
CA THR A 24 8.31 -14.07 24.88
C THR A 24 8.93 -12.73 25.27
N ASP A 25 10.18 -12.46 24.86
CA ASP A 25 10.83 -11.18 25.11
C ASP A 25 10.12 -10.03 24.38
N ARG A 26 9.79 -8.97 25.13
CA ARG A 26 8.97 -7.86 24.65
C ARG A 26 9.68 -7.04 23.57
N GLU A 27 10.96 -6.76 23.74
CA GLU A 27 11.73 -5.91 22.82
C GLU A 27 12.05 -6.64 21.52
N ALA A 28 12.43 -7.92 21.60
CA ALA A 28 12.60 -8.79 20.44
C ALA A 28 11.29 -8.93 19.66
N ARG A 29 10.16 -9.13 20.35
CA ARG A 29 8.83 -9.18 19.72
C ARG A 29 8.50 -7.86 19.01
N ARG A 30 8.79 -6.71 19.63
CA ARG A 30 8.62 -5.39 19.02
C ARG A 30 9.47 -5.21 17.77
N GLY A 31 10.72 -5.70 17.80
CA GLY A 31 11.62 -5.72 16.64
C GLY A 31 11.03 -6.52 15.48
N LEU A 32 10.59 -7.75 15.74
CA LEU A 32 9.99 -8.62 14.73
C LEU A 32 8.71 -8.02 14.11
N LEU A 33 7.83 -7.42 14.93
CA LEU A 33 6.64 -6.71 14.44
C LEU A 33 7.00 -5.52 13.55
N SER A 34 8.10 -4.83 13.86
CA SER A 34 8.61 -3.73 13.05
C SER A 34 9.17 -4.22 11.71
N LEU A 35 9.89 -5.35 11.70
CA LEU A 35 10.36 -6.00 10.48
C LEU A 35 9.20 -6.39 9.56
N LEU A 36 8.14 -7.00 10.10
CA LEU A 36 6.95 -7.36 9.32
C LEU A 36 6.27 -6.13 8.72
N LEU A 37 6.16 -5.03 9.47
CA LEU A 37 5.60 -3.78 8.95
C LEU A 37 6.48 -3.19 7.83
N THR A 38 7.80 -3.21 8.00
CA THR A 38 8.75 -2.74 6.99
C THR A 38 8.64 -3.56 5.70
N LEU A 39 8.51 -4.89 5.81
CA LEU A 39 8.25 -5.76 4.66
C LEU A 39 6.96 -5.36 3.94
N CYS A 40 5.85 -5.19 4.68
CA CYS A 40 4.57 -4.77 4.10
C CYS A 40 4.66 -3.39 3.41
N ARG A 41 5.45 -2.46 3.96
CA ARG A 41 5.73 -1.16 3.32
C ARG A 41 6.54 -1.33 2.05
N GLY A 42 7.58 -2.16 2.06
CA GLY A 42 8.45 -2.41 0.90
C GLY A 42 7.71 -3.01 -0.29
N MET A 43 6.59 -3.72 -0.07
CA MET A 43 5.73 -4.19 -1.16
C MET A 43 5.25 -3.06 -2.08
N GLN A 44 5.13 -1.83 -1.59
CA GLN A 44 4.69 -0.68 -2.38
C GLN A 44 5.58 -0.40 -3.59
N ASP A 45 6.88 -0.74 -3.51
CA ASP A 45 7.85 -0.37 -4.53
C ASP A 45 7.69 -1.25 -5.78
N VAL A 46 7.19 -2.47 -5.60
CA VAL A 46 6.93 -3.45 -6.66
C VAL A 46 5.44 -3.69 -6.93
N ALA A 47 4.57 -3.05 -6.14
CA ALA A 47 3.13 -3.16 -6.24
C ALA A 47 2.63 -2.63 -7.59
N PRO A 48 1.55 -3.22 -8.15
CA PRO A 48 0.81 -2.59 -9.23
C PRO A 48 0.40 -1.17 -8.84
N ARG A 49 0.52 -0.26 -9.81
CA ARG A 49 0.23 1.16 -9.64
C ARG A 49 -0.96 1.57 -10.50
N ASN A 50 -1.75 2.49 -9.97
CA ASN A 50 -2.91 3.10 -10.62
C ASN A 50 -2.95 4.59 -10.26
N ALA A 51 -3.96 5.29 -10.73
CA ALA A 51 -4.24 6.66 -10.38
C ALA A 51 -5.75 6.88 -10.24
N SER A 52 -6.16 7.87 -9.46
CA SER A 52 -7.54 8.36 -9.56
C SER A 52 -7.74 9.07 -10.89
N THR A 53 -8.97 9.05 -11.42
CA THR A 53 -9.35 9.77 -12.65
C THR A 53 -8.95 11.25 -12.56
N ARG A 54 -9.15 11.86 -11.39
CA ARG A 54 -8.82 13.28 -11.15
C ARG A 54 -7.31 13.52 -11.09
N ALA A 55 -6.54 12.65 -10.44
CA ALA A 55 -5.09 12.74 -10.43
C ALA A 55 -4.52 12.55 -11.83
N GLN A 56 -5.01 11.57 -12.59
CA GLN A 56 -4.58 11.32 -13.96
C GLN A 56 -4.88 12.51 -14.88
N ALA A 57 -6.08 13.09 -14.79
CA ALA A 57 -6.43 14.30 -15.53
C ALA A 57 -5.52 15.49 -15.19
N ARG A 58 -5.17 15.66 -13.91
CA ARG A 58 -4.22 16.69 -13.49
C ARG A 58 -2.81 16.43 -14.01
N ALA A 59 -2.35 15.18 -14.02
CA ALA A 59 -1.05 14.81 -14.57
C ALA A 59 -0.95 15.14 -16.07
N HIS A 60 -2.00 14.91 -16.84
CA HIS A 60 -2.08 15.33 -18.24
C HIS A 60 -1.95 16.85 -18.40
N LYS A 61 -2.65 17.64 -17.58
CA LYS A 61 -2.52 19.12 -17.59
C LYS A 61 -1.11 19.60 -17.23
N LEU A 62 -0.37 18.83 -16.44
CA LEU A 62 1.00 19.11 -16.04
C LEU A 62 2.05 18.55 -17.02
N GLY A 63 1.64 17.88 -18.10
CA GLY A 63 2.56 17.25 -19.07
C GLY A 63 3.29 16.01 -18.55
N LEU A 64 2.79 15.37 -17.47
CA LEU A 64 3.40 14.17 -16.88
C LEU A 64 2.96 12.87 -17.56
N GLY A 65 1.87 12.87 -18.32
CA GLY A 65 1.35 11.65 -18.94
C GLY A 65 0.77 10.66 -17.91
N ASP A 66 1.00 9.36 -18.11
CA ASP A 66 0.44 8.27 -17.29
C ASP A 66 1.12 8.19 -15.92
N LEU A 67 0.34 8.35 -14.84
CA LEU A 67 0.89 8.34 -13.48
C LEU A 67 1.42 6.96 -13.03
N ARG A 68 1.02 5.87 -13.67
CA ARG A 68 1.42 4.49 -13.29
C ARG A 68 2.91 4.23 -13.49
N VAL A 69 3.57 4.99 -14.35
CA VAL A 69 5.01 4.85 -14.61
C VAL A 69 5.87 5.41 -13.49
N TYR A 70 5.31 6.29 -12.65
CA TYR A 70 6.03 6.96 -11.57
C TYR A 70 5.94 6.19 -10.26
N ASN A 71 7.06 6.13 -9.54
CA ASN A 71 7.12 5.67 -8.16
C ASN A 71 7.10 6.84 -7.17
N PHE A 72 7.07 6.54 -5.88
CA PHE A 72 7.09 7.54 -4.81
C PHE A 72 8.22 8.58 -4.99
N TYR A 73 9.45 8.14 -5.28
CA TYR A 73 10.63 9.00 -5.40
C TYR A 73 10.57 9.92 -6.61
N ASP A 74 9.88 9.52 -7.68
CA ASP A 74 9.70 10.37 -8.86
C ASP A 74 8.83 11.60 -8.59
N GLY A 75 8.02 11.60 -7.52
CA GLY A 75 7.18 12.75 -7.17
C GLY A 75 7.99 14.04 -6.87
N ALA A 76 9.30 13.93 -6.60
CA ALA A 76 10.19 15.09 -6.50
C ALA A 76 10.39 15.82 -7.85
N ARG A 77 10.19 15.11 -8.97
CA ARG A 77 10.33 15.64 -10.34
C ARG A 77 9.06 16.30 -10.86
N PHE A 78 7.94 16.19 -10.15
CA PHE A 78 6.70 16.85 -10.56
C PHE A 78 6.87 18.37 -10.48
N PRO A 79 6.13 19.17 -11.27
CA PRO A 79 6.22 20.63 -11.20
C PRO A 79 5.98 21.15 -9.77
N GLY A 80 7.00 21.81 -9.21
CA GLY A 80 7.00 22.29 -7.81
C GLY A 80 7.14 21.17 -6.75
N GLY A 81 7.48 19.96 -7.15
CA GLY A 81 7.60 18.77 -6.32
C GLY A 81 6.26 18.17 -5.91
N ARG A 82 6.30 17.15 -5.06
CA ARG A 82 5.12 16.36 -4.69
C ARG A 82 4.01 17.18 -4.04
N LYS A 83 4.36 18.07 -3.11
CA LYS A 83 3.36 18.89 -2.39
C LYS A 83 2.70 19.92 -3.30
N ALA A 84 3.47 20.65 -4.11
CA ALA A 84 2.91 21.68 -4.99
C ALA A 84 2.15 21.09 -6.18
N SER A 85 2.54 19.91 -6.64
CA SER A 85 1.76 19.17 -7.66
C SER A 85 0.43 18.65 -7.14
N MET A 86 0.13 18.77 -5.83
CA MET A 86 -1.13 18.31 -5.21
C MET A 86 -1.37 16.80 -5.37
N MET A 87 -0.35 16.03 -5.70
CA MET A 87 -0.41 14.57 -5.86
C MET A 87 0.01 13.89 -4.56
N HIS A 88 -0.65 12.79 -4.25
CA HIS A 88 -0.41 11.98 -3.06
C HIS A 88 -0.24 10.52 -3.43
N TRP A 89 0.78 9.90 -2.84
CA TRP A 89 1.07 8.48 -3.01
C TRP A 89 0.29 7.69 -1.96
N GLU A 90 -0.78 7.03 -2.38
CA GLU A 90 -1.70 6.35 -1.48
C GLU A 90 -1.59 4.84 -1.59
N HIS A 91 -1.51 4.17 -0.45
CA HIS A 91 -1.69 2.73 -0.38
C HIS A 91 -3.16 2.39 -0.55
N TRP A 92 -3.52 1.59 -1.55
CA TRP A 92 -4.88 1.07 -1.71
C TRP A 92 -5.37 0.45 -0.39
N LYS A 93 -4.56 -0.47 0.14
CA LYS A 93 -4.68 -1.02 1.48
C LYS A 93 -3.45 -0.61 2.31
N PRO A 94 -3.62 0.10 3.43
CA PRO A 94 -2.52 0.51 4.30
C PRO A 94 -1.63 -0.68 4.70
N ALA A 95 -0.31 -0.46 4.73
CA ALA A 95 0.65 -1.51 5.09
C ALA A 95 0.42 -2.08 6.51
N VAL A 96 -0.14 -1.28 7.42
CA VAL A 96 -0.53 -1.72 8.76
C VAL A 96 -1.69 -2.72 8.73
N ASP A 97 -2.63 -2.56 7.79
CA ASP A 97 -3.78 -3.44 7.63
C ASP A 97 -3.32 -4.80 7.06
N LEU A 98 -2.43 -4.79 6.06
CA LEU A 98 -1.79 -6.00 5.54
C LEU A 98 -1.06 -6.77 6.65
N ARG A 99 -0.28 -6.07 7.47
CA ARG A 99 0.42 -6.66 8.61
C ARG A 99 -0.56 -7.29 9.60
N ASN A 100 -1.64 -6.59 9.94
CA ASN A 100 -2.62 -7.07 10.90
C ASN A 100 -3.34 -8.32 10.37
N GLU A 101 -3.67 -8.37 9.08
CA GLU A 101 -4.25 -9.56 8.43
C GLU A 101 -3.31 -10.76 8.46
N ILE A 102 -2.03 -10.54 8.15
CA ILE A 102 -1.01 -11.59 8.22
C ILE A 102 -0.87 -12.14 9.64
N LEU A 103 -0.90 -11.26 10.66
CA LEU A 103 -0.84 -11.66 12.06
C LEU A 103 -2.09 -12.43 12.51
N ALA A 104 -3.25 -12.12 11.94
CA ALA A 104 -4.54 -12.74 12.24
C ALA A 104 -4.70 -14.15 11.65
N LEU A 105 -3.88 -14.56 10.67
CA LEU A 105 -3.92 -15.90 10.08
C LEU A 105 -3.72 -16.98 11.14
N THR A 106 -4.67 -17.87 11.39
CA THR A 106 -4.47 -18.99 12.33
C THR A 106 -3.24 -19.83 11.97
N SER A 107 -3.07 -20.13 10.67
CA SER A 107 -1.90 -20.80 10.10
C SER A 107 -1.25 -19.90 9.02
N PRO A 108 -0.12 -19.23 9.32
CA PRO A 108 0.49 -18.26 8.41
C PRO A 108 1.35 -18.96 7.35
N THR A 109 0.75 -19.80 6.50
CA THR A 109 1.50 -20.47 5.41
C THR A 109 1.97 -19.45 4.37
N PRO A 110 3.07 -19.69 3.63
CA PRO A 110 3.51 -18.79 2.57
C PRO A 110 2.41 -18.49 1.55
N SER A 111 1.61 -19.48 1.15
CA SER A 111 0.49 -19.27 0.21
C SER A 111 -0.61 -18.35 0.77
N ALA A 112 -0.98 -18.50 2.05
CA ALA A 112 -1.97 -17.62 2.68
C ALA A 112 -1.45 -16.18 2.81
N VAL A 113 -0.18 -16.02 3.20
CA VAL A 113 0.49 -14.72 3.30
C VAL A 113 0.61 -14.06 1.92
N GLU A 114 0.96 -14.82 0.89
CA GLU A 114 1.00 -14.34 -0.49
C GLU A 114 -0.35 -13.75 -0.93
N GLY A 115 -1.45 -14.43 -0.61
CA GLY A 115 -2.81 -13.95 -0.90
C GLY A 115 -3.08 -12.56 -0.32
N ILE A 116 -2.57 -12.28 0.88
CA ILE A 116 -2.69 -10.96 1.52
C ILE A 116 -1.76 -9.94 0.84
N LEU A 117 -0.50 -10.29 0.61
CA LEU A 117 0.50 -9.40 0.01
C LEU A 117 0.14 -8.97 -1.43
N LYS A 118 -0.64 -9.78 -2.18
CA LYS A 118 -1.20 -9.40 -3.50
C LYS A 118 -2.10 -8.17 -3.45
N ASN A 119 -2.65 -7.83 -2.27
CA ASN A 119 -3.46 -6.63 -2.08
C ASN A 119 -2.63 -5.36 -1.87
N ALA A 120 -1.30 -5.48 -1.78
CA ALA A 120 -0.41 -4.34 -1.85
C ALA A 120 -0.51 -3.71 -3.25
N ARG A 121 -1.24 -2.60 -3.32
CA ARG A 121 -1.46 -1.79 -4.53
C ARG A 121 -1.28 -0.33 -4.17
N ILE A 122 -0.85 0.47 -5.14
CA ILE A 122 -0.64 1.90 -4.96
C ILE A 122 -1.49 2.68 -5.93
N CYS A 123 -2.08 3.77 -5.45
CA CYS A 123 -2.80 4.73 -6.26
C CYS A 123 -2.20 6.13 -6.08
N TRP A 124 -1.88 6.80 -7.19
CA TRP A 124 -1.72 8.24 -7.16
C TRP A 124 -3.09 8.90 -7.08
N ILE A 125 -3.33 9.66 -6.02
CA ILE A 125 -4.57 10.43 -5.82
C ILE A 125 -4.22 11.90 -5.59
N LEU A 126 -5.22 12.76 -5.53
CA LEU A 126 -5.01 14.16 -5.13
C LEU A 126 -4.93 14.28 -3.59
N LEU A 127 -4.22 15.30 -3.09
CA LEU A 127 -4.15 15.59 -1.65
C LEU A 127 -5.53 15.79 -1.02
N GLU A 128 -6.47 16.39 -1.75
CA GLU A 128 -7.86 16.55 -1.31
C GLU A 128 -8.58 15.20 -1.18
N GLU A 129 -8.38 14.27 -2.11
CA GLU A 129 -8.94 12.91 -2.06
C GLU A 129 -8.41 12.14 -0.84
N ALA A 130 -7.10 12.27 -0.58
CA ALA A 130 -6.47 11.71 0.62
C ALA A 130 -7.04 12.31 1.91
N ALA A 131 -7.37 13.60 1.91
CA ALA A 131 -8.01 14.26 3.05
C ALA A 131 -9.43 13.74 3.30
N PHE A 132 -10.20 13.46 2.23
CA PHE A 132 -11.53 12.84 2.37
C PHE A 132 -11.45 11.42 2.94
N LEU A 133 -10.52 10.59 2.46
CA LEU A 133 -10.27 9.27 3.06
C LEU A 133 -9.99 9.37 4.57
N ARG A 134 -9.15 10.32 4.98
CA ARG A 134 -8.87 10.55 6.40
C ARG A 134 -10.11 11.02 7.17
N LYS A 135 -10.90 11.93 6.60
CA LYS A 135 -12.13 12.45 7.23
C LYS A 135 -13.15 11.33 7.49
N LEU A 136 -13.20 10.33 6.62
CA LEU A 136 -14.05 9.14 6.77
C LEU A 136 -13.47 8.09 7.74
N GLY A 137 -12.29 8.33 8.32
CA GLY A 137 -11.60 7.36 9.17
C GLY A 137 -10.94 6.23 8.39
N HIS A 138 -10.86 6.32 7.06
CA HIS A 138 -10.29 5.31 6.20
C HIS A 138 -8.78 5.47 6.04
N ASN A 139 -8.05 6.13 6.94
CA ASN A 139 -6.57 6.17 6.89
C ASN A 139 -5.93 4.86 7.40
N THR A 140 -6.70 4.02 8.09
CA THR A 140 -6.35 2.68 8.58
C THR A 140 -7.62 1.83 8.64
N GLY A 141 -7.51 0.52 8.79
CA GLY A 141 -8.67 -0.36 9.01
C GLY A 141 -9.56 -0.52 7.79
N ARG A 142 -9.01 -0.46 6.56
CA ARG A 142 -9.79 -0.65 5.34
C ARG A 142 -10.07 -2.13 5.12
N ALA A 143 -11.21 -2.60 5.61
CA ALA A 143 -11.68 -3.97 5.33
C ALA A 143 -11.90 -4.18 3.82
N ASP A 144 -12.60 -3.24 3.18
CA ASP A 144 -12.75 -3.15 1.73
C ASP A 144 -12.22 -1.79 1.22
N PRO A 145 -11.00 -1.77 0.66
CA PRO A 145 -10.45 -0.59 0.02
C PRO A 145 -11.30 -0.03 -1.13
N ALA A 146 -12.02 -0.87 -1.87
CA ALA A 146 -12.84 -0.41 -3.00
C ALA A 146 -14.00 0.45 -2.52
N GLU A 147 -14.73 -0.03 -1.53
CA GLU A 147 -15.79 0.74 -0.89
C GLU A 147 -15.23 1.98 -0.17
N SER A 148 -14.02 1.88 0.41
CA SER A 148 -13.36 3.03 1.05
C SER A 148 -13.06 4.16 0.06
N TYR A 149 -12.58 3.82 -1.15
CA TYR A 149 -12.30 4.77 -2.22
C TYR A 149 -13.59 5.36 -2.79
N LYS A 150 -14.58 4.50 -3.06
CA LYS A 150 -15.91 4.92 -3.55
C LYS A 150 -16.58 5.90 -2.58
N ALA A 151 -16.56 5.61 -1.27
CA ALA A 151 -17.10 6.50 -0.25
C ALA A 151 -16.38 7.87 -0.21
N ALA A 152 -15.09 7.90 -0.53
CA ALA A 152 -14.31 9.13 -0.64
C ALA A 152 -14.47 9.84 -2.01
N GLY A 153 -15.32 9.32 -2.92
CA GLY A 153 -15.50 9.85 -4.27
C GLY A 153 -14.29 9.67 -5.18
N ILE A 154 -13.45 8.66 -4.91
CA ILE A 154 -12.25 8.37 -5.67
C ILE A 154 -12.55 7.27 -6.68
N GLU A 155 -12.60 7.66 -7.95
CA GLU A 155 -12.70 6.74 -9.07
C GLU A 155 -11.30 6.46 -9.63
N LEU A 156 -11.02 5.20 -9.99
CA LEU A 156 -9.75 4.83 -10.59
C LEU A 156 -9.76 5.08 -12.09
N ALA A 157 -8.66 5.58 -12.62
CA ALA A 157 -8.48 5.81 -14.05
C ALA A 157 -8.37 4.50 -14.84
N TYR A 158 -7.96 3.41 -14.19
CA TYR A 158 -7.77 2.09 -14.80
C TYR A 158 -8.36 0.99 -13.91
N PRO A 159 -8.79 -0.15 -14.47
CA PRO A 159 -9.14 -1.33 -13.69
C PRO A 159 -7.91 -1.90 -12.97
N TRP A 160 -8.15 -2.66 -11.89
CA TRP A 160 -7.12 -3.36 -11.13
C TRP A 160 -6.77 -4.73 -11.69
#